data_AF-A0A7L3LCD4-F1
#
_entry.id   AF-A0A7L3LCD4-F1
#
_cell.length_a   1.000
_cell.length_b   1.000
_cell.length_c   1.000
_cell.angle_alpha   90.00
_cell.angle_beta   90.00
_cell.angle_gamma   90.00
#
_symmetry.space_group_name_H-M   'P 1'
#
loop_
_entity.id
_entity.type
_entity.pdbx_description
1 polymer ?
#
loop_
_entity_poly.entity_id
_entity_poly.type
_entity_poly.pdbx_seq_one_letter_code
_entity_poly.pdbx_strand_id
1 'polypeptide(L)'
;MLLAINLHAVIQASILDKIKRHLYLSKTQHSKFNESGQLAFFYLFSLIWGASVLNRLSNFQVKFYYICQIAYWLHALVEIYFQNTRKGDIPRQLCYICLYLVHISGAYILNLQYLGLILMLLHYLVELFFHALRLFYFRGEKKQKGFTVWAVLFITARLLTVTFYVLAFGFELAGVFHKNTSFPTADGNFVVYSVRICCLGAVSLTQAWMMWKFLNFQIKKCRKNLNQILKKIITTTKNRQTKKGPSRGQW
;
A
#
# COMPACT_ATOMS: atom_id res chain seq x y z
N MET A 1 6.58 22.32 -0.88
CA MET A 1 7.30 21.63 -1.98
C MET A 1 8.81 21.65 -1.76
N LEU A 2 9.46 22.83 -1.71
CA LEU A 2 10.91 22.96 -1.44
C LEU A 2 11.38 22.28 -0.14
N LEU A 3 10.62 22.42 0.95
CA LEU A 3 10.88 21.72 2.22
C LEU A 3 10.86 20.19 2.08
N ALA A 4 9.93 19.64 1.29
CA ALA A 4 9.85 18.19 1.05
C ALA A 4 11.02 17.70 0.19
N ILE A 5 11.43 18.48 -0.81
CA ILE A 5 12.60 18.21 -1.66
C ILE A 5 13.88 18.22 -0.83
N ASN A 6 14.09 19.26 -0.01
CA ASN A 6 15.27 19.38 0.84
C ASN A 6 15.31 18.29 1.92
N LEU A 7 14.17 18.01 2.56
CA LEU A 7 14.08 16.94 3.55
C LEU A 7 14.39 15.57 2.91
N HIS A 8 13.79 15.29 1.76
CA HIS A 8 14.07 14.07 0.98
C HIS A 8 15.57 13.97 0.64
N ALA A 9 16.18 15.04 0.14
CA ALA A 9 17.60 15.08 -0.21
C ALA A 9 18.50 14.82 1.02
N VAL A 10 18.17 15.41 2.17
CA VAL A 10 18.90 15.21 3.43
C VAL A 10 18.77 13.77 3.92
N ILE A 11 17.58 13.17 3.88
CA ILE A 11 17.35 11.78 4.27
C ILE A 11 18.13 10.83 3.36
N GLN A 12 18.11 11.10 2.06
CA GLN A 12 18.80 10.28 1.08
C GLN A 12 20.32 10.32 1.29
N ALA A 13 20.88 11.51 1.51
CA ALA A 13 22.30 11.70 1.79
C ALA A 13 22.74 11.15 3.16
N SER A 14 21.88 11.27 4.19
CA SER A 14 22.27 10.97 5.59
C SER A 14 22.09 9.50 5.96
N ILE A 15 21.00 8.89 5.53
CA ILE A 15 20.59 7.55 5.98
C ILE A 15 20.77 6.52 4.87
N LEU A 16 20.21 6.81 3.69
CA LEU A 16 20.21 5.85 2.57
C LEU A 16 21.60 5.64 2.00
N ASP A 17 22.39 6.70 1.80
CA ASP A 17 23.76 6.58 1.27
C ASP A 17 24.74 5.92 2.24
N LYS A 18 24.53 6.03 3.56
CA LYS A 18 25.29 5.25 4.55
C LYS A 18 24.96 3.77 4.48
N ILE A 19 23.68 3.42 4.42
CA ILE A 19 23.25 2.01 4.32
C ILE A 19 23.67 1.42 2.97
N LYS A 20 23.62 2.21 1.90
CA LYS A 20 24.07 1.85 0.55
C LYS A 20 25.55 1.49 0.49
N ARG A 21 26.42 2.24 1.17
CA ARG A 21 27.87 1.95 1.22
C ARG A 21 28.18 0.59 1.87
N HIS A 22 27.27 0.08 2.71
CA HIS A 22 27.40 -1.24 3.32
C HIS A 22 26.74 -2.38 2.54
N LEU A 23 26.00 -2.10 1.46
CA LEU A 23 25.23 -3.10 0.70
C LEU A 23 25.60 -3.09 -0.79
N TYR A 24 26.27 -4.15 -1.25
CA TYR A 24 26.53 -4.40 -2.66
C TYR A 24 25.25 -4.84 -3.39
N LEU A 25 24.36 -3.91 -3.70
CA LEU A 25 23.13 -4.19 -4.45
C LEU A 25 23.35 -3.97 -5.96
N SER A 26 22.59 -4.70 -6.78
CA SER A 26 22.54 -4.39 -8.22
C SER A 26 21.86 -3.03 -8.47
N LYS A 27 22.13 -2.39 -9.61
CA LYS A 27 21.50 -1.11 -10.01
C LYS A 27 19.96 -1.13 -9.89
N THR A 28 19.34 -2.27 -10.19
CA THR A 28 17.88 -2.46 -10.10
C THR A 28 17.36 -2.62 -8.66
N GLN A 29 18.16 -3.23 -7.77
CA GLN A 29 17.83 -3.35 -6.36
C GLN A 29 18.04 -2.02 -5.63
N HIS A 30 19.05 -1.23 -6.03
CA HIS A 30 19.29 0.11 -5.49
C HIS A 30 18.12 1.06 -5.70
N SER A 31 17.59 1.16 -6.92
CA SER A 31 16.42 2.02 -7.20
C SER A 31 15.22 1.63 -6.33
N LYS A 32 14.96 0.32 -6.21
CA LYS A 32 13.87 -0.23 -5.38
C LYS A 32 14.06 -0.01 -3.88
N PHE A 33 15.31 -0.04 -3.42
CA PHE A 33 15.68 0.25 -2.05
C PHE A 33 15.46 1.72 -1.72
N ASN A 34 15.88 2.63 -2.61
CA ASN A 34 15.70 4.07 -2.45
C ASN A 34 14.23 4.46 -2.38
N GLU A 35 13.43 3.98 -3.33
CA GLU A 35 11.97 4.16 -3.37
C GLU A 35 11.32 3.67 -2.05
N SER A 36 11.75 2.50 -1.55
CA SER A 36 11.19 1.96 -0.30
C SER A 36 11.62 2.74 0.93
N GLY A 37 12.83 3.29 0.93
CA GLY A 37 13.34 4.10 2.04
C GLY A 37 12.63 5.45 2.15
N GLN A 38 12.48 6.14 1.02
CA GLN A 38 11.71 7.38 0.93
C GLN A 38 10.27 7.16 1.42
N LEU A 39 9.60 6.14 0.91
CA LEU A 39 8.21 5.83 1.29
C LEU A 39 8.09 5.44 2.77
N ALA A 40 9.01 4.61 3.29
CA ALA A 40 9.01 4.25 4.72
C ALA A 40 9.14 5.50 5.61
N PHE A 41 10.06 6.41 5.27
CA PHE A 41 10.22 7.64 6.05
C PHE A 41 8.96 8.51 5.99
N PHE A 42 8.42 8.71 4.79
CA PHE A 42 7.19 9.48 4.61
C PHE A 42 6.03 8.90 5.42
N TYR A 43 5.78 7.59 5.33
CA TYR A 43 4.70 6.96 6.10
C TYR A 43 4.92 7.06 7.60
N LEU A 44 6.15 6.89 8.09
CA LEU A 44 6.45 7.04 9.52
C LEU A 44 6.15 8.45 10.01
N PHE A 45 6.65 9.47 9.30
CA PHE A 45 6.40 10.86 9.64
C PHE A 45 4.91 11.19 9.58
N SER A 46 4.22 10.81 8.51
CA SER A 46 2.80 11.05 8.31
C SER A 46 1.92 10.32 9.33
N LEU A 47 2.32 9.15 9.81
CA LEU A 47 1.63 8.42 10.89
C LEU A 47 1.73 9.14 12.22
N ILE A 48 2.96 9.51 12.62
CA ILE A 48 3.20 10.20 13.90
C ILE A 48 2.45 11.54 13.90
N TRP A 49 2.59 12.31 12.82
CA TRP A 49 1.91 13.59 12.72
C TRP A 49 0.39 13.42 12.65
N GLY A 50 -0.12 12.52 11.81
CA GLY A 50 -1.55 12.29 11.67
C GLY A 50 -2.20 11.78 12.95
N ALA A 51 -1.52 10.93 13.73
CA ALA A 51 -2.00 10.52 15.06
C ALA A 51 -2.05 11.70 16.04
N SER A 52 -1.05 12.60 16.01
CA SER A 52 -1.08 13.82 16.83
C SER A 52 -2.22 14.75 16.45
N VAL A 53 -2.46 14.93 15.15
CA VAL A 53 -3.57 15.73 14.61
C VAL A 53 -4.92 15.12 15.00
N LEU A 54 -5.06 13.79 14.90
CA LEU A 54 -6.26 13.07 15.32
C LEU A 54 -6.52 13.23 16.82
N ASN A 55 -5.49 13.20 17.67
CA ASN A 55 -5.66 13.39 19.11
C ASN A 55 -6.06 14.82 19.50
N ARG A 56 -5.59 15.82 18.75
CA ARG A 56 -5.88 17.24 19.02
C ARG A 56 -7.23 17.69 18.45
N LEU A 57 -7.77 16.98 17.45
CA LEU A 57 -9.03 17.28 16.75
C LEU A 57 -9.14 18.74 16.28
N SER A 58 -8.02 19.38 15.97
CA SER A 58 -8.01 20.76 15.49
C SER A 58 -8.28 20.83 13.99
N ASN A 59 -9.38 21.49 13.59
CA ASN A 59 -9.77 21.65 12.20
C ASN A 59 -8.65 22.24 11.32
N PHE A 60 -7.92 23.23 11.84
CA PHE A 60 -6.80 23.82 11.10
C PHE A 60 -5.69 22.80 10.86
N GLN A 61 -5.32 22.03 11.88
CA GLN A 61 -4.27 21.02 11.77
C GLN A 61 -4.65 19.87 10.83
N VAL A 62 -5.92 19.45 10.85
CA VAL A 62 -6.44 18.44 9.91
C VAL A 62 -6.33 18.97 8.48
N LYS A 63 -6.84 20.17 8.18
CA LYS A 63 -6.76 20.74 6.83
C LYS A 63 -5.32 20.91 6.36
N PHE A 64 -4.45 21.41 7.24
CA PHE A 64 -3.04 21.59 6.94
C PHE A 64 -2.34 20.25 6.67
N TYR A 65 -2.64 19.22 7.47
CA TYR A 65 -2.15 17.87 7.24
C TYR A 65 -2.50 17.38 5.82
N TYR A 66 -3.78 17.50 5.41
CA TYR A 66 -4.23 17.11 4.07
C TYR A 66 -3.49 17.85 2.95
N ILE A 67 -3.30 19.16 3.08
CA ILE A 67 -2.56 19.96 2.10
C ILE A 67 -1.13 19.44 1.95
N CYS A 68 -0.46 19.13 3.07
CA CYS A 68 0.88 18.55 3.04
C CYS A 68 0.92 17.16 2.40
N GLN A 69 -0.07 16.29 2.68
CA GLN A 69 -0.15 14.97 2.04
C GLN A 69 -0.32 15.09 0.52
N ILE A 70 -1.23 15.95 0.05
CA ILE A 70 -1.45 16.20 -1.40
C ILE A 70 -0.17 16.74 -2.04
N ALA A 71 0.49 17.72 -1.38
CA ALA A 71 1.74 18.29 -1.88
C ALA A 71 2.86 17.26 -2.02
N TYR A 72 2.94 16.28 -1.12
CA TYR A 72 3.91 15.19 -1.24
C TYR A 72 3.63 14.29 -2.46
N TRP A 73 2.37 13.90 -2.67
CA TRP A 73 2.01 13.04 -3.80
C TRP A 73 2.12 13.76 -5.16
N LEU A 74 1.87 15.06 -5.20
CA LEU A 74 2.16 15.89 -6.38
C LEU A 74 3.67 15.99 -6.64
N HIS A 75 4.47 16.16 -5.59
CA HIS A 75 5.93 16.11 -5.70
C HIS A 75 6.39 14.75 -6.25
N ALA A 76 5.85 13.63 -5.75
CA ALA A 76 6.18 12.29 -6.24
C ALA A 76 5.84 12.11 -7.74
N LEU A 77 4.78 12.75 -8.22
CA LEU A 77 4.43 12.75 -9.65
C LEU A 77 5.50 13.45 -10.49
N VAL A 78 5.93 14.63 -10.05
CA VAL A 78 7.00 15.40 -10.71
C VAL A 78 8.33 14.64 -10.63
N GLU A 79 8.62 14.03 -9.49
CA GLU A 79 9.83 13.24 -9.26
C GLU A 79 9.95 12.06 -10.24
N ILE A 80 8.86 11.33 -10.50
CA ILE A 80 8.86 10.24 -11.48
C ILE A 80 9.11 10.73 -12.90
N TYR A 81 8.65 11.94 -13.24
CA TYR A 81 8.91 12.56 -14.54
C TYR A 81 10.40 12.88 -14.74
N PHE A 82 11.07 13.39 -13.70
CA PHE A 82 12.49 13.74 -13.75
C PHE A 82 13.44 12.56 -13.51
N GLN A 83 13.02 11.53 -12.78
CA GLN A 83 13.83 10.35 -12.55
C GLN A 83 13.80 9.45 -13.79
N ASN A 84 14.98 8.94 -14.20
CA ASN A 84 15.17 7.95 -15.26
C ASN A 84 14.63 6.56 -14.85
N THR A 85 13.35 6.52 -14.48
CA THR A 85 12.63 5.33 -14.06
C THR A 85 12.46 4.40 -15.26
N ARG A 86 12.53 3.08 -15.02
CA ARG A 86 12.37 2.11 -16.10
C ARG A 86 10.99 2.30 -16.74
N LYS A 87 10.95 2.52 -18.07
CA LYS A 87 9.70 2.80 -18.82
C LYS A 87 8.54 1.82 -18.53
N GLY A 88 8.85 0.56 -18.18
CA GLY A 88 7.85 -0.45 -17.83
C GLY A 88 7.23 -0.33 -16.42
N ASP A 89 7.84 0.39 -15.49
CA ASP A 89 7.35 0.57 -14.11
C ASP A 89 6.52 1.86 -13.92
N ILE A 90 6.69 2.84 -14.81
CA ILE A 90 5.99 4.15 -14.80
C ILE A 90 4.46 4.03 -14.69
N PRO A 91 3.75 3.25 -15.54
CA PRO A 91 2.29 3.22 -15.48
C PRO A 91 1.76 2.68 -14.15
N ARG A 92 2.49 1.75 -13.52
CA ARG A 92 2.12 1.20 -12.21
C ARG A 92 2.24 2.26 -11.12
N GLN A 93 3.35 2.98 -11.09
CA GLN A 93 3.59 4.03 -10.08
C GLN A 93 2.66 5.23 -10.28
N LEU A 94 2.41 5.62 -11.53
CA LEU A 94 1.48 6.70 -11.84
C LEU A 94 0.06 6.38 -11.36
N CYS A 95 -0.44 5.18 -11.66
CA CYS A 95 -1.74 4.73 -11.15
C CYS A 95 -1.82 4.80 -9.62
N TYR A 96 -0.76 4.38 -8.93
CA TYR A 96 -0.69 4.43 -7.47
C TYR A 96 -0.72 5.86 -6.92
N ILE A 97 0.04 6.79 -7.51
CA ILE A 97 0.03 8.20 -7.12
C ILE A 97 -1.33 8.85 -7.41
N CYS A 98 -1.93 8.57 -8.57
CA CYS A 98 -3.26 9.07 -8.90
C CYS A 98 -4.31 8.58 -7.91
N LEU A 99 -4.26 7.31 -7.50
CA LEU A 99 -5.17 6.78 -6.48
C LEU A 99 -5.02 7.54 -5.16
N TYR A 100 -3.81 7.85 -4.72
CA TYR A 100 -3.60 8.68 -3.53
C TYR A 100 -4.15 10.08 -3.68
N LEU A 101 -3.85 10.76 -4.79
CA LEU A 101 -4.32 12.12 -5.03
C LEU A 101 -5.85 12.17 -5.05
N VAL A 102 -6.51 11.22 -5.73
CA VAL A 102 -7.97 11.15 -5.81
C VAL A 102 -8.60 10.92 -4.44
N HIS A 103 -8.11 9.94 -3.66
CA HIS A 103 -8.72 9.62 -2.36
C HIS A 103 -8.43 10.69 -1.30
N ILE A 104 -7.21 11.23 -1.25
CA ILE A 104 -6.85 12.27 -0.27
C ILE A 104 -7.56 13.58 -0.60
N SER A 105 -7.55 14.00 -1.87
CA SER A 105 -8.26 15.22 -2.28
C SER A 105 -9.77 15.06 -2.16
N GLY A 106 -10.31 13.89 -2.52
CA GLY A 106 -11.73 13.58 -2.35
C GLY A 106 -12.17 13.68 -0.89
N ALA A 107 -11.40 13.09 0.04
CA ALA A 107 -11.70 13.21 1.47
C ALA A 107 -11.62 14.67 1.97
N TYR A 108 -10.69 15.47 1.44
CA TYR A 108 -10.56 16.89 1.80
C TYR A 108 -11.73 17.74 1.28
N ILE A 109 -12.06 17.62 -0.01
CA ILE A 109 -13.09 18.43 -0.70
C ILE A 109 -14.49 18.08 -0.21
N LEU A 110 -14.77 16.78 0.01
CA LEU A 110 -16.07 16.30 0.45
C LEU A 110 -16.28 16.40 1.97
N ASN A 111 -15.37 17.08 2.67
CA ASN A 111 -15.40 17.28 4.12
C ASN A 111 -15.42 15.98 4.94
N LEU A 112 -14.85 14.90 4.40
CA LEU A 112 -14.72 13.59 5.05
C LEU A 112 -13.40 13.49 5.82
N GLN A 113 -12.97 14.59 6.43
CA GLN A 113 -11.58 14.80 6.82
C GLN A 113 -11.16 13.88 7.98
N TYR A 114 -12.04 13.67 8.97
CA TYR A 114 -11.73 12.79 10.10
C TYR A 114 -11.79 11.29 9.73
N LEU A 115 -12.81 10.88 8.98
CA LEU A 115 -12.91 9.52 8.46
C LEU A 115 -11.73 9.20 7.53
N GLY A 116 -11.43 10.10 6.59
CA GLY A 116 -10.31 9.95 5.69
C GLY A 116 -8.97 9.93 6.42
N LEU A 117 -8.80 10.71 7.50
CA LEU A 117 -7.59 10.68 8.33
C LEU A 117 -7.42 9.31 9.00
N ILE A 118 -8.47 8.77 9.62
CA ILE A 118 -8.42 7.44 10.27
C ILE A 118 -8.04 6.37 9.24
N LEU A 119 -8.67 6.39 8.06
CA LEU A 119 -8.42 5.40 7.01
C LEU A 119 -7.03 5.53 6.40
N MET A 120 -6.54 6.76 6.25
CA MET A 120 -5.18 7.02 5.80
C MET A 120 -4.15 6.56 6.81
N LEU A 121 -4.37 6.77 8.11
CA LEU A 121 -3.49 6.23 9.17
C LEU A 121 -3.45 4.70 9.13
N LEU A 122 -4.60 4.05 9.01
CA LEU A 122 -4.67 2.59 8.88
C LEU A 122 -3.90 2.11 7.63
N HIS A 123 -4.07 2.79 6.50
CA HIS A 123 -3.36 2.48 5.26
C HIS A 123 -1.84 2.66 5.39
N TYR A 124 -1.40 3.83 5.90
CA TYR A 124 0.01 4.17 6.07
C TYR A 124 0.72 3.24 7.04
N LEU A 125 0.04 2.72 8.06
CA LEU A 125 0.62 1.75 8.99
C LEU A 125 1.03 0.46 8.27
N VAL A 126 0.15 -0.06 7.41
CA VAL A 126 0.42 -1.28 6.64
C VAL A 126 1.50 -1.08 5.60
N GLU A 127 1.49 0.07 4.92
CA GLU A 127 2.51 0.41 3.91
C GLU A 127 3.88 0.67 4.55
N LEU A 128 3.92 1.34 5.71
CA LEU A 128 5.15 1.49 6.50
C LEU A 128 5.73 0.11 6.85
N PHE A 129 4.90 -0.80 7.35
CA PHE A 129 5.34 -2.14 7.72
C PHE A 129 5.90 -2.91 6.50
N PHE A 130 5.24 -2.81 5.35
CA PHE A 130 5.74 -3.38 4.10
C PHE A 130 7.12 -2.86 3.72
N HIS A 131 7.27 -1.53 3.68
CA HIS A 131 8.51 -0.90 3.24
C HIS A 131 9.64 -1.13 4.24
N ALA A 132 9.35 -1.10 5.55
CA ALA A 132 10.32 -1.46 6.59
C ALA A 132 10.84 -2.90 6.39
N LEU A 133 9.95 -3.87 6.19
CA LEU A 133 10.34 -5.26 5.91
C LEU A 133 11.15 -5.39 4.62
N ARG A 134 10.80 -4.63 3.58
CA ARG A 134 11.53 -4.61 2.30
C ARG A 134 12.94 -4.04 2.46
N LEU A 135 13.13 -3.02 3.30
CA LEU A 135 14.45 -2.50 3.65
C LEU A 135 15.31 -3.54 4.39
N PHE A 136 14.75 -4.25 5.37
CA PHE A 136 15.45 -5.35 6.05
C PHE A 136 15.80 -6.50 5.10
N TYR A 137 14.90 -6.82 4.16
CA TYR A 137 15.16 -7.83 3.14
C TYR A 137 16.38 -7.50 2.29
N PHE A 138 16.54 -6.24 1.87
CA PHE A 138 17.71 -5.79 1.11
C PHE A 138 18.99 -5.75 1.95
N ARG A 139 18.89 -5.64 3.27
CA ARG A 139 20.03 -5.75 4.21
C ARG A 139 20.56 -7.20 4.33
N GLY A 140 19.89 -8.19 3.72
CA GLY A 140 20.27 -9.60 3.79
C GLY A 140 19.57 -10.38 4.89
N GLU A 141 18.73 -9.72 5.70
CA GLU A 141 17.91 -10.38 6.71
C GLU A 141 16.71 -11.07 6.05
N LYS A 142 16.74 -12.40 5.97
CA LYS A 142 15.62 -13.19 5.42
C LYS A 142 14.44 -13.25 6.41
N LYS A 143 13.71 -12.16 6.57
CA LYS A 143 12.50 -12.08 7.42
C LYS A 143 11.23 -12.58 6.71
N GLN A 144 11.22 -13.85 6.27
CA GLN A 144 10.05 -14.45 5.61
C GLN A 144 8.79 -14.40 6.47
N LYS A 145 8.92 -14.66 7.79
CA LYS A 145 7.81 -14.55 8.75
C LYS A 145 7.21 -13.14 8.78
N GLY A 146 8.04 -12.09 8.65
CA GLY A 146 7.59 -10.70 8.60
C GLY A 146 6.67 -10.43 7.42
N PHE A 147 7.01 -10.93 6.23
CA PHE A 147 6.12 -10.80 5.06
C PHE A 147 4.80 -11.55 5.20
N THR A 148 4.76 -12.64 5.98
CA THR A 148 3.50 -13.33 6.31
C THR A 148 2.66 -12.50 7.28
N VAL A 149 3.26 -11.93 8.32
CA VAL A 149 2.57 -11.01 9.24
C VAL A 149 2.02 -9.80 8.50
N TRP A 150 2.82 -9.21 7.60
CA TRP A 150 2.36 -8.13 6.75
C TRP A 150 1.18 -8.53 5.87
N ALA A 151 1.19 -9.73 5.28
CA ALA A 151 0.10 -10.23 4.46
C ALA A 151 -1.23 -10.32 5.25
N VAL A 152 -1.17 -10.81 6.50
CA VAL A 152 -2.34 -10.84 7.39
C VAL A 152 -2.80 -9.42 7.71
N LEU A 153 -1.87 -8.57 8.15
CA LEU A 153 -2.14 -7.17 8.49
C LEU A 153 -2.76 -6.39 7.30
N PHE A 154 -2.28 -6.65 6.09
CA PHE A 154 -2.79 -6.06 4.87
C PHE A 154 -4.26 -6.40 4.67
N ILE A 155 -4.62 -7.69 4.75
CA ILE A 155 -6.01 -8.14 4.60
C ILE A 155 -6.89 -7.54 5.70
N THR A 156 -6.43 -7.56 6.95
CA THR A 156 -7.15 -6.96 8.08
C THR A 156 -7.42 -5.47 7.86
N ALA A 157 -6.42 -4.72 7.41
CA ALA A 157 -6.60 -3.29 7.11
C ALA A 157 -7.56 -3.03 5.94
N ARG A 158 -7.59 -3.91 4.92
CA ARG A 158 -8.57 -3.81 3.83
C ARG A 158 -10.00 -4.00 4.35
N LEU A 159 -10.22 -5.02 5.18
CA LEU A 159 -11.52 -5.30 5.80
C LEU A 159 -11.96 -4.13 6.68
N LEU A 160 -11.08 -3.64 7.55
CA LEU A 160 -11.36 -2.49 8.41
C LEU A 160 -11.70 -1.23 7.60
N THR A 161 -11.01 -0.99 6.47
CA THR A 161 -11.30 0.15 5.60
C THR A 161 -12.72 0.09 5.03
N VAL A 162 -13.12 -1.08 4.51
CA VAL A 162 -14.49 -1.28 3.99
C VAL A 162 -15.50 -1.15 5.12
N THR A 163 -15.25 -1.79 6.27
CA THR A 163 -16.12 -1.72 7.44
C THR A 163 -16.34 -0.28 7.89
N PHE A 164 -15.28 0.52 8.09
CA PHE A 164 -15.44 1.93 8.50
C PHE A 164 -16.21 2.76 7.48
N TYR A 165 -16.01 2.54 6.17
CA TYR A 165 -16.79 3.23 5.13
C TYR A 165 -18.27 2.83 5.16
N VAL A 166 -18.56 1.53 5.33
CA VAL A 166 -19.94 1.03 5.43
C VAL A 166 -20.61 1.51 6.72
N LEU A 167 -19.90 1.57 7.84
CA LEU A 167 -20.47 2.11 9.08
C LEU A 167 -20.75 3.60 8.96
N ALA A 168 -19.81 4.37 8.40
CA ALA A 168 -19.96 5.81 8.24
C ALA A 168 -21.09 6.20 7.29
N PHE A 169 -21.23 5.51 6.14
CA PHE A 169 -22.24 5.89 5.14
C PHE A 169 -23.45 4.97 5.11
N GLY A 170 -23.29 3.68 5.39
CA GLY A 170 -24.36 2.69 5.30
C GLY A 170 -25.44 2.88 6.37
N PHE A 171 -25.07 3.20 7.62
CA PHE A 171 -26.07 3.50 8.65
C PHE A 171 -26.76 4.83 8.42
N GLU A 172 -26.03 5.86 7.97
CA GLU A 172 -26.63 7.14 7.60
C GLU A 172 -27.61 7.00 6.42
N LEU A 173 -27.26 6.19 5.42
CA LEU A 173 -28.14 5.88 4.28
C LEU A 173 -29.37 5.09 4.75
N ALA A 174 -29.18 4.02 5.54
CA ALA A 174 -30.29 3.19 6.02
C ALA A 174 -31.28 3.95 6.90
N GLY A 175 -30.79 4.84 7.78
CA GLY A 175 -31.63 5.70 8.60
C GLY A 175 -32.48 6.67 7.78
N VAL A 176 -31.96 7.16 6.65
CA VAL A 176 -32.71 8.03 5.72
C VAL A 176 -33.76 7.23 4.95
N PHE A 177 -33.40 6.07 4.39
CA PHE A 177 -34.34 5.22 3.64
C PHE A 177 -35.52 4.77 4.50
N HIS A 178 -35.30 4.57 5.81
CA HIS A 178 -36.36 4.23 6.74
C HIS A 178 -37.27 5.42 7.07
N LYS A 179 -36.74 6.65 7.06
CA LYS A 179 -37.45 7.86 7.48
C LYS A 179 -38.21 8.55 6.34
N ASN A 180 -37.79 8.34 5.09
CA ASN A 180 -38.39 8.95 3.90
C ASN A 180 -38.94 7.87 2.94
N THR A 181 -40.25 7.62 2.99
CA THR A 181 -40.97 6.67 2.10
C THR A 181 -41.22 7.23 0.68
N SER A 182 -40.84 8.47 0.42
CA SER A 182 -40.89 9.12 -0.89
C SER A 182 -39.48 9.45 -1.38
N PHE A 183 -39.24 9.28 -2.69
CA PHE A 183 -37.96 9.58 -3.31
C PHE A 183 -37.53 11.02 -2.99
N PRO A 184 -36.29 11.26 -2.49
CA PRO A 184 -35.84 12.57 -2.05
C PRO A 184 -35.56 13.46 -3.27
N THR A 185 -36.59 14.09 -3.81
CA THR A 185 -36.51 14.72 -5.15
C THR A 185 -36.44 16.25 -5.09
N ALA A 186 -36.66 16.91 -3.94
CA ALA A 186 -36.82 18.37 -3.89
C ALA A 186 -35.76 19.16 -3.07
N ASP A 187 -35.13 18.59 -2.05
CA ASP A 187 -34.44 19.42 -1.03
C ASP A 187 -32.89 19.32 -1.01
N GLY A 188 -32.21 19.07 -2.14
CA GLY A 188 -30.73 18.99 -2.18
C GLY A 188 -30.11 17.73 -1.57
N ASN A 189 -30.92 16.91 -0.88
CA ASN A 189 -30.53 15.64 -0.29
C ASN A 189 -30.09 14.58 -1.32
N PHE A 190 -30.67 14.57 -2.53
CA PHE A 190 -30.29 13.62 -3.59
C PHE A 190 -28.81 13.71 -3.97
N VAL A 191 -28.29 14.92 -4.15
CA VAL A 191 -26.89 15.16 -4.52
C VAL A 191 -25.95 14.62 -3.44
N VAL A 192 -26.27 14.86 -2.17
CA VAL A 192 -25.49 14.36 -1.03
C VAL A 192 -25.49 12.83 -1.00
N TYR A 193 -26.62 12.18 -1.25
CA TYR A 193 -26.70 10.71 -1.29
C TYR A 193 -25.96 10.11 -2.48
N SER A 194 -26.10 10.70 -3.68
CA SER A 194 -25.34 10.28 -4.86
C SER A 194 -23.84 10.37 -4.61
N VAL A 195 -23.37 11.47 -4.03
CA VAL A 195 -21.95 11.64 -3.65
C VAL A 195 -21.49 10.56 -2.68
N ARG A 196 -22.28 10.22 -1.66
CA ARG A 196 -21.94 9.17 -0.68
C ARG A 196 -21.86 7.78 -1.31
N ILE A 197 -22.81 7.44 -2.18
CA ILE A 197 -22.82 6.17 -2.92
C ILE A 197 -21.62 6.10 -3.88
N CYS A 198 -21.31 7.19 -4.59
CA CYS A 198 -20.13 7.27 -5.45
C CYS A 198 -18.83 7.09 -4.65
N CYS A 199 -18.70 7.73 -3.48
CA CYS A 199 -17.54 7.57 -2.60
C CYS A 199 -17.39 6.12 -2.10
N LEU A 200 -18.50 5.53 -1.64
CA LEU A 200 -18.51 4.14 -1.19
C LEU A 200 -18.12 3.18 -2.33
N GLY A 201 -18.64 3.42 -3.53
CA GLY A 201 -18.32 2.66 -4.74
C GLY A 201 -16.84 2.81 -5.13
N ALA A 202 -16.31 4.03 -5.17
CA ALA A 202 -14.92 4.32 -5.52
C ALA A 202 -13.93 3.64 -4.55
N VAL A 203 -14.20 3.73 -3.24
CA VAL A 203 -13.35 3.11 -2.22
C VAL A 203 -13.45 1.59 -2.30
N SER A 204 -14.66 1.03 -2.40
CA SER A 204 -14.87 -0.42 -2.48
C SER A 204 -14.21 -1.01 -3.74
N LEU A 205 -14.34 -0.34 -4.88
CA LEU A 205 -13.68 -0.74 -6.13
C LEU A 205 -12.15 -0.71 -5.98
N THR A 206 -11.61 0.33 -5.35
CA THR A 206 -10.17 0.45 -5.08
C THR A 206 -9.69 -0.66 -4.14
N GLN A 207 -10.44 -0.97 -3.06
CA GLN A 207 -10.10 -2.07 -2.15
C GLN A 207 -10.14 -3.42 -2.87
N ALA A 208 -11.17 -3.67 -3.68
CA ALA A 208 -11.30 -4.89 -4.47
C ALA A 208 -10.15 -5.06 -5.47
N TRP A 209 -9.77 -3.97 -6.17
CA TRP A 209 -8.63 -3.97 -7.07
C TRP A 209 -7.30 -4.27 -6.36
N MET A 210 -7.05 -3.65 -5.21
CA MET A 210 -5.85 -3.93 -4.40
C MET A 210 -5.82 -5.40 -3.92
N MET A 211 -6.96 -5.91 -3.47
CA MET A 211 -7.11 -7.31 -3.05
C MET A 211 -6.88 -8.29 -4.20
N TRP A 212 -7.42 -8.00 -5.39
CA TRP A 212 -7.22 -8.80 -6.59
C TRP A 212 -5.73 -8.89 -6.96
N LYS A 213 -5.02 -7.76 -6.92
CA LYS A 213 -3.58 -7.71 -7.20
C LYS A 213 -2.78 -8.52 -6.18
N PHE A 214 -3.13 -8.39 -4.90
CA PHE A 214 -2.51 -9.14 -3.82
C PHE A 214 -2.76 -10.65 -3.95
N LEU A 215 -4.00 -11.08 -4.20
CA LEU A 215 -4.37 -12.48 -4.38
C LEU A 215 -3.61 -13.11 -5.55
N ASN A 216 -3.58 -12.43 -6.70
CA ASN A 216 -2.81 -12.89 -7.87
C ASN A 216 -1.33 -13.05 -7.56
N PHE A 217 -0.75 -12.13 -6.77
CA PHE A 217 0.62 -12.25 -6.31
C PHE A 217 0.83 -13.47 -5.41
N GLN A 218 -0.06 -13.71 -4.45
CA GLN A 218 0.02 -14.87 -3.55
C GLN A 218 -0.17 -16.19 -4.30
N ILE A 219 -1.12 -16.26 -5.24
CA ILE A 219 -1.33 -17.43 -6.11
C ILE A 219 -0.06 -17.70 -6.93
N LYS A 220 0.53 -16.67 -7.54
CA LYS A 220 1.77 -16.81 -8.31
C LYS A 220 2.94 -17.29 -7.44
N LYS A 221 3.05 -16.80 -6.20
CA LYS A 221 4.05 -17.24 -5.23
C LYS A 221 3.83 -18.69 -4.80
N CYS A 222 2.59 -19.06 -4.50
CA CYS A 222 2.21 -20.43 -4.15
C CYS A 222 2.55 -21.41 -5.29
N ARG A 223 2.15 -21.10 -6.53
CA ARG A 223 2.48 -21.90 -7.72
C ARG A 223 3.99 -22.09 -7.91
N LYS A 224 4.79 -21.03 -7.70
CA LYS A 224 6.25 -21.11 -7.80
C LYS A 224 6.85 -22.03 -6.73
N ASN A 225 6.41 -21.90 -5.49
CA ASN A 225 6.87 -22.74 -4.38
C ASN A 225 6.50 -24.21 -4.62
N LEU A 226 5.25 -24.47 -5.04
CA LEU A 226 4.77 -25.81 -5.38
C LEU A 226 5.61 -26.44 -6.50
N ASN A 227 5.88 -25.69 -7.56
CA ASN A 227 6.71 -26.16 -8.68
C ASN A 227 8.16 -26.44 -8.24
N GLN A 228 8.73 -25.67 -7.31
CA GLN A 228 10.06 -25.94 -6.76
C GLN A 228 10.08 -27.21 -5.90
N ILE A 229 9.06 -27.41 -5.06
CA ILE A 229 8.90 -28.62 -4.25
C ILE A 229 8.75 -29.84 -5.16
N LEU A 230 7.88 -29.76 -6.17
CA LEU A 230 7.66 -30.84 -7.14
C LEU A 230 8.94 -31.18 -7.90
N LYS A 231 9.68 -30.17 -8.40
CA LYS A 231 10.99 -30.39 -9.03
C LYS A 231 11.97 -31.09 -8.10
N LYS A 232 12.04 -30.67 -6.83
CA LYS A 232 12.92 -31.29 -5.83
C LYS A 232 12.55 -32.74 -5.56
N ILE A 233 11.25 -33.06 -5.47
CA ILE A 233 10.76 -34.42 -5.32
C ILE A 233 11.15 -35.27 -6.54
N ILE A 234 10.89 -34.79 -7.76
CA ILE A 234 11.24 -35.50 -9.00
C ILE A 234 12.75 -35.76 -9.10
N THR A 235 13.60 -34.77 -8.81
CA THR A 235 15.06 -34.95 -8.81
C THR A 235 15.53 -35.95 -7.76
N THR A 236 14.88 -35.97 -6.58
CA THR A 236 15.22 -36.91 -5.50
C THR A 236 14.82 -38.34 -5.88
N THR A 237 13.63 -38.52 -6.47
CA THR A 237 13.16 -39.83 -6.97
C THR A 237 14.03 -40.34 -8.11
N LYS A 238 14.42 -39.48 -9.07
CA LYS A 238 15.33 -39.84 -10.17
C LYS A 238 16.69 -40.31 -9.65
N ASN A 239 17.30 -39.57 -8.71
CA ASN A 239 18.58 -39.96 -8.07
C ASN A 239 18.47 -41.27 -7.27
N ARG A 240 17.31 -41.54 -6.66
CA ARG A 240 17.07 -42.79 -5.91
C ARG A 240 16.91 -43.99 -6.84
N GLN A 241 16.37 -43.81 -8.04
CA GLN A 241 16.32 -44.82 -9.09
C GLN A 241 17.68 -45.05 -9.75
N THR A 242 18.50 -44.01 -9.97
CA THR A 242 19.86 -44.16 -10.53
C THR A 242 20.80 -44.88 -9.57
N LYS A 243 20.61 -44.75 -8.25
CA LYS A 243 21.34 -45.53 -7.23
C LYS A 243 20.87 -46.99 -7.10
N LYS A 244 19.78 -47.40 -7.77
CA LYS A 244 19.13 -48.71 -7.62
C LYS A 244 19.20 -49.60 -8.88
N GLY A 245 20.09 -49.33 -9.85
CA GLY A 245 20.21 -50.19 -11.04
C GLY A 245 21.65 -50.49 -11.44
N PRO A 246 21.92 -51.65 -12.08
CA PRO A 246 21.49 -53.00 -11.72
C PRO A 246 22.59 -53.69 -10.89
N SER A 247 22.23 -54.36 -9.80
CA SER A 247 23.09 -55.42 -9.25
C SER A 247 23.17 -56.51 -10.33
N ARG A 248 24.20 -56.44 -11.19
CA ARG A 248 24.57 -57.56 -12.06
C ARG A 248 24.89 -58.71 -11.11
N GLY A 249 23.96 -59.65 -11.01
CA GLY A 249 24.27 -60.99 -10.53
C GLY A 249 25.28 -61.58 -11.48
N GLN A 250 26.56 -61.49 -11.12
CA GLN A 250 27.50 -62.54 -11.43
C GLN A 250 27.19 -63.65 -10.43
N TRP A 251 26.69 -64.78 -10.90
CA TRP A 251 27.07 -66.17 -10.60
C TRP A 251 26.23 -67.06 -11.50
#